data_AF-A0A090MLN5-F1
#
_entry.id   AF-A0A090MLN5-F1
#
_cell.length_a   1.000
_cell.length_b   1.000
_cell.length_c   1.000
_cell.angle_alpha   90.00
_cell.angle_beta   90.00
_cell.angle_gamma   90.00
#
_symmetry.space_group_name_H-M   'P 1'
#
loop_
_entity.id
_entity.type
_entity.pdbx_description
1 polymer ?
#
loop_
_entity_poly.entity_id
_entity_poly.type
_entity_poly.pdbx_seq_one_letter_code
_entity_poly.pdbx_strand_id
1 'polypeptide(L)'
;MKYFILLSFLLFISVISSFSLNILKYFKRKLKPTPATLLTTTTPPTTIPQTTTQSITTTQSINTTKRPWQQWNITLNDTLVLRLGYRGVRKYNRDNRPTVLTFVNVTKVFKRGKVNKGNKEVKLIVMVSKIIDNQNTCQLLRTVCNATKVKNNTRYYVERVKLFNVIVKGECKPTVNITEIEEKAKKREKERANTSTNTSTITSTIEKEK
;
A
#
# COMPACT_ATOMS: atom_id res chain seq x y z
N MET A 1 -52.69 8.43 -24.67
CA MET A 1 -51.45 7.62 -24.54
C MET A 1 -50.37 7.92 -25.59
N LYS A 2 -50.67 8.04 -26.90
CA LYS A 2 -49.64 8.22 -27.96
C LYS A 2 -48.55 9.28 -27.67
N TYR A 3 -48.92 10.46 -27.14
CA TYR A 3 -47.96 11.53 -26.82
C TYR A 3 -46.98 11.22 -25.67
N PHE A 4 -47.33 10.31 -24.75
CA PHE A 4 -46.49 10.00 -23.60
C PHE A 4 -45.23 9.21 -24.00
N ILE A 5 -45.34 8.36 -25.02
CA ILE A 5 -44.21 7.62 -25.59
C ILE A 5 -43.24 8.60 -26.26
N LEU A 6 -43.74 9.53 -27.07
CA LEU A 6 -42.92 10.52 -27.77
C LEU A 6 -42.12 11.42 -26.80
N LEU A 7 -42.78 11.86 -25.72
CA LEU A 7 -42.14 12.68 -24.67
C LEU A 7 -41.04 11.90 -23.93
N SER A 8 -41.27 10.62 -23.63
CA SER A 8 -40.28 9.75 -23.00
C SER A 8 -39.00 9.60 -23.86
N PHE A 9 -39.15 9.39 -25.17
CA PHE A 9 -38.01 9.30 -26.10
C PHE A 9 -37.18 10.59 -26.16
N LEU A 10 -37.81 11.76 -26.19
CA LEU A 10 -37.11 13.06 -26.21
C LEU A 10 -36.28 13.31 -24.93
N LEU A 11 -36.81 12.91 -23.77
CA LEU A 11 -36.08 12.98 -22.50
C LEU A 11 -34.90 12.00 -22.48
N PHE A 12 -35.06 10.79 -23.02
CA PHE A 12 -34.00 9.77 -23.05
C PHE A 12 -32.79 10.20 -23.91
N ILE A 13 -33.04 10.82 -25.07
CA ILE A 13 -31.97 11.34 -25.96
C ILE A 13 -31.12 12.41 -25.24
N SER A 14 -31.75 13.28 -24.44
CA SER A 14 -31.07 14.34 -23.68
C SER A 14 -30.11 13.78 -22.61
N VAL A 15 -30.48 12.66 -21.97
CA VAL A 15 -29.63 11.96 -20.99
C VAL A 15 -28.43 11.28 -21.66
N ILE A 16 -28.63 10.64 -22.82
CA ILE A 16 -27.54 9.98 -23.56
C ILE A 16 -26.50 10.99 -24.09
N SER A 17 -26.97 12.14 -24.59
CA SER A 17 -26.11 13.21 -25.11
C SER A 17 -25.19 13.79 -24.02
N SER A 18 -25.76 14.09 -22.85
CA SER A 18 -25.01 14.65 -21.71
C SER A 18 -23.98 13.67 -21.11
N PHE A 19 -24.26 12.37 -21.13
CA PHE A 19 -23.30 11.34 -20.72
C PHE A 19 -22.09 11.24 -21.68
N SER A 20 -22.34 11.30 -22.99
CA SER A 20 -21.34 11.18 -24.05
C SER A 20 -20.26 12.27 -23.97
N LEU A 21 -20.65 13.52 -23.71
CA LEU A 21 -19.73 14.66 -23.63
C LEU A 21 -18.76 14.59 -22.43
N ASN A 22 -19.17 13.99 -21.31
CA ASN A 22 -18.31 13.82 -20.13
C ASN A 22 -17.25 12.73 -20.34
N ILE A 23 -17.59 11.64 -21.04
CA ILE A 23 -16.63 10.57 -21.37
C ILE A 23 -15.51 11.12 -22.28
N LEU A 24 -15.85 11.92 -23.29
CA LEU A 24 -14.85 12.50 -24.20
C LEU A 24 -13.88 13.46 -23.48
N LYS A 25 -14.38 14.25 -22.51
CA LYS A 25 -13.54 15.10 -21.64
C LYS A 25 -12.62 14.28 -20.74
N TYR A 26 -13.04 13.09 -20.30
CA TYR A 26 -12.21 12.18 -19.50
C TYR A 26 -11.03 11.63 -20.31
N PHE A 27 -11.28 11.14 -21.54
CA PHE A 27 -10.21 10.62 -22.41
C PHE A 27 -9.19 11.69 -22.83
N LYS A 28 -9.63 12.91 -23.17
CA LYS A 28 -8.71 14.02 -23.51
C LYS A 28 -7.76 14.40 -22.35
N ARG A 29 -8.13 14.17 -21.09
CA ARG A 29 -7.24 14.40 -19.92
C ARG A 29 -6.20 13.29 -19.70
N LYS A 30 -6.38 12.10 -20.27
CA LYS A 30 -5.49 10.94 -20.11
C LYS A 30 -4.40 10.83 -21.18
N LEU A 31 -4.56 11.52 -22.31
CA LEU A 31 -3.69 11.44 -23.49
C LEU A 31 -2.66 12.59 -23.58
N LYS A 32 -2.29 13.22 -22.46
CA LYS A 32 -1.18 14.20 -22.47
C LYS A 32 0.15 13.42 -22.50
N PRO A 33 0.93 13.43 -23.59
CA PRO A 33 2.17 12.68 -23.66
C PRO A 33 3.16 13.25 -22.64
N THR A 34 3.71 12.37 -21.80
CA THR A 34 4.91 12.70 -21.04
C THR A 34 6.07 12.79 -22.04
N PRO A 35 6.84 13.87 -22.10
CA PRO A 35 7.98 13.96 -23.00
C PRO A 35 8.96 12.82 -22.70
N ALA A 36 9.32 12.06 -23.74
CA ALA A 36 10.27 10.97 -23.61
C ALA A 36 11.65 11.56 -23.31
N THR A 37 12.14 11.37 -22.09
CA THR A 37 13.52 11.71 -21.72
C THR A 37 14.46 10.75 -22.43
N LEU A 38 15.07 11.21 -23.52
CA LEU A 38 16.18 10.52 -24.17
C LEU A 38 17.32 10.38 -23.16
N LEU A 39 17.70 9.14 -22.86
CA LEU A 39 18.89 8.82 -22.07
C LEU A 39 20.12 8.92 -22.97
N THR A 40 20.75 10.10 -22.99
CA THR A 40 22.10 10.26 -23.53
C THR A 40 23.11 9.62 -22.59
N THR A 41 23.78 8.57 -23.07
CA THR A 41 24.86 7.89 -22.34
C THR A 41 26.19 8.58 -22.64
N THR A 42 26.71 9.36 -21.68
CA THR A 42 28.06 9.95 -21.74
C THR A 42 28.76 9.83 -20.38
N THR A 43 29.77 8.96 -20.32
CA THR A 43 31.00 9.17 -19.52
C THR A 43 31.86 10.24 -20.21
N PRO A 44 32.92 10.83 -19.60
CA PRO A 44 33.56 10.65 -18.28
C PRO A 44 33.57 12.01 -17.50
N PRO A 45 34.48 12.37 -16.55
CA PRO A 45 35.53 11.63 -15.83
C PRO A 45 35.43 11.68 -14.28
N THR A 46 36.37 10.99 -13.62
CA THR A 46 36.53 10.98 -12.16
C THR A 46 37.17 12.28 -11.66
N THR A 47 36.44 13.08 -10.88
CA THR A 47 37.00 14.23 -10.14
C THR A 47 36.73 14.07 -8.64
N ILE A 48 37.79 14.18 -7.83
CA ILE A 48 37.74 14.08 -6.37
C ILE A 48 37.09 15.36 -5.81
N PRO A 49 36.01 15.29 -5.01
CA PRO A 49 35.46 16.47 -4.36
C PRO A 49 36.31 16.89 -3.14
N GLN A 50 36.87 18.09 -3.19
CA GLN A 50 37.45 18.74 -2.02
C GLN A 50 36.36 19.10 -0.99
N THR A 51 36.69 18.97 0.29
CA THR A 51 35.80 19.35 1.40
C THR A 51 35.93 20.84 1.70
N THR A 52 34.93 21.63 1.31
CA THR A 52 34.86 23.06 1.66
C THR A 52 33.66 23.33 2.55
N THR A 53 33.90 23.60 3.84
CA THR A 53 32.86 23.94 4.80
C THR A 53 32.38 25.37 4.59
N GLN A 54 31.15 25.55 4.08
CA GLN A 54 30.47 26.84 4.05
C GLN A 54 29.25 26.82 4.98
N SER A 55 29.30 27.64 6.03
CA SER A 55 28.18 27.85 6.96
C SER A 55 27.19 28.87 6.39
N ILE A 56 26.19 28.41 5.65
CA ILE A 56 25.11 29.25 5.14
C ILE A 56 24.00 29.32 6.20
N THR A 57 23.92 30.42 6.93
CA THR A 57 22.83 30.71 7.87
C THR A 57 21.58 31.10 7.11
N THR A 58 20.71 30.12 6.80
CA THR A 58 19.44 30.36 6.10
C THR A 58 18.26 30.37 7.08
N THR A 59 17.50 31.46 7.11
CA THR A 59 16.33 31.64 7.99
C THR A 59 15.29 30.54 7.76
N GLN A 60 14.92 29.85 8.84
CA GLN A 60 14.13 28.62 8.78
C GLN A 60 12.65 28.89 8.47
N SER A 61 12.18 28.50 7.28
CA SER A 61 10.80 28.03 7.16
C SER A 61 10.72 26.62 7.73
N ILE A 62 9.72 26.33 8.58
CA ILE A 62 9.56 25.03 9.23
C ILE A 62 8.93 24.02 8.24
N ASN A 63 9.66 23.76 7.16
CA ASN A 63 9.43 22.61 6.30
C ASN A 63 9.74 21.35 7.12
N THR A 64 8.69 20.69 7.62
CA THR A 64 8.83 19.46 8.41
C THR A 64 9.31 18.30 7.53
N THR A 65 10.62 18.25 7.29
CA THR A 65 11.26 17.31 6.37
C THR A 65 10.97 15.88 6.81
N LYS A 66 10.06 15.21 6.08
CA LYS A 66 9.65 13.84 6.41
C LYS A 66 10.87 12.94 6.34
N ARG A 67 11.23 12.32 7.47
CA ARG A 67 12.42 11.45 7.62
C ARG A 67 12.58 10.46 6.46
N PRO A 68 13.81 10.09 6.07
CA PRO A 68 14.03 9.11 5.01
C PRO A 68 13.43 7.75 5.38
N TRP A 69 13.17 6.94 4.35
CA TRP A 69 12.82 5.53 4.53
C TRP A 69 14.06 4.74 4.92
N GLN A 70 13.97 3.98 6.00
CA GLN A 70 15.01 3.04 6.42
C GLN A 70 14.53 1.61 6.18
N GLN A 71 15.44 0.69 5.85
CA GLN A 71 15.10 -0.73 5.84
C GLN A 71 14.58 -1.14 7.23
N TRP A 72 13.51 -1.94 7.27
CA TRP A 72 13.07 -2.54 8.53
C TRP A 72 13.76 -3.89 8.67
N ASN A 73 14.63 -4.02 9.68
CA ASN A 73 15.13 -5.32 10.12
C ASN A 73 13.98 -6.13 10.75
N ILE A 74 13.31 -6.92 9.91
CA ILE A 74 12.24 -7.87 10.21
C ILE A 74 12.26 -8.94 9.11
N THR A 75 12.04 -10.20 9.48
CA THR A 75 11.99 -11.31 8.52
C THR A 75 10.85 -11.11 7.52
N LEU A 76 11.11 -11.27 6.22
CA LEU A 76 10.08 -11.10 5.17
C LEU A 76 8.93 -12.11 5.32
N ASN A 77 9.23 -13.31 5.83
CA ASN A 77 8.27 -14.37 6.12
C ASN A 77 7.54 -14.19 7.47
N ASP A 78 7.72 -13.07 8.17
CA ASP A 78 7.00 -12.80 9.43
C ASP A 78 5.49 -12.65 9.18
N THR A 79 4.68 -13.25 10.06
CA THR A 79 3.21 -13.26 9.97
C THR A 79 2.61 -11.85 9.86
N LEU A 80 3.18 -10.85 10.52
CA LEU A 80 2.76 -9.45 10.41
C LEU A 80 3.08 -8.91 9.01
N VAL A 81 4.30 -9.09 8.52
CA VAL A 81 4.75 -8.60 7.21
C VAL A 81 3.87 -9.14 6.09
N LEU A 82 3.61 -10.45 6.10
CA LEU A 82 2.77 -11.12 5.11
C LEU A 82 1.30 -10.64 5.18
N ARG A 83 0.72 -10.52 6.39
CA ARG A 83 -0.63 -9.93 6.58
C ARG A 83 -0.71 -8.48 6.07
N LEU A 84 0.32 -7.66 6.27
CA LEU A 84 0.36 -6.28 5.78
C LEU A 84 0.45 -6.23 4.25
N GLY A 85 1.26 -7.09 3.65
CA GLY A 85 1.37 -7.23 2.19
C GLY A 85 0.03 -7.63 1.56
N TYR A 86 -0.59 -8.68 2.09
CA TYR A 86 -1.90 -9.17 1.63
C TYR A 86 -3.02 -8.14 1.79
N ARG A 87 -3.09 -7.41 2.93
CA ARG A 87 -4.01 -6.28 3.10
C ARG A 87 -3.81 -5.19 2.04
N GLY A 88 -2.57 -4.96 1.63
CA GLY A 88 -2.22 -4.07 0.51
C GLY A 88 -2.84 -4.51 -0.81
N VAL A 89 -2.66 -5.78 -1.17
CA VAL A 89 -3.26 -6.38 -2.37
C VAL A 89 -4.79 -6.30 -2.34
N ARG A 90 -5.40 -6.65 -1.20
CA ARG A 90 -6.87 -6.58 -1.02
C ARG A 90 -7.41 -5.17 -1.15
N LYS A 91 -6.71 -4.15 -0.62
CA LYS A 91 -7.07 -2.73 -0.85
C LYS A 91 -6.94 -2.36 -2.32
N TYR A 92 -5.87 -2.75 -3.00
CA TYR A 92 -5.69 -2.47 -4.43
C TYR A 92 -6.84 -3.04 -5.26
N ASN A 93 -7.16 -4.34 -5.13
CA ASN A 93 -8.22 -5.01 -5.90
C ASN A 93 -9.62 -4.40 -5.64
N ARG A 94 -9.89 -3.98 -4.40
CA ARG A 94 -11.12 -3.28 -4.04
C ARG A 94 -11.20 -1.90 -4.71
N ASP A 95 -10.10 -1.15 -4.68
CA ASP A 95 -10.02 0.23 -5.14
C ASP A 95 -9.78 0.36 -6.67
N ASN A 96 -9.42 -0.72 -7.39
CA ASN A 96 -9.00 -0.71 -8.82
C ASN A 96 -9.68 -1.81 -9.66
N ARG A 97 -11.00 -1.99 -9.53
CA ARG A 97 -11.77 -2.90 -10.40
C ARG A 97 -11.69 -2.46 -11.88
N PRO A 98 -11.67 -3.39 -12.85
CA PRO A 98 -11.81 -4.84 -12.72
C PRO A 98 -10.48 -5.60 -12.48
N THR A 99 -9.34 -4.91 -12.26
CA THR A 99 -8.06 -5.61 -12.12
C THR A 99 -7.99 -6.39 -10.81
N VAL A 100 -7.76 -7.71 -10.92
CA VAL A 100 -7.48 -8.59 -9.78
C VAL A 100 -6.00 -8.95 -9.76
N LEU A 101 -5.34 -8.63 -8.64
CA LEU A 101 -3.98 -9.07 -8.33
C LEU A 101 -4.02 -10.21 -7.31
N THR A 102 -3.18 -11.23 -7.49
CA THR A 102 -2.96 -12.29 -6.50
C THR A 102 -1.67 -11.99 -5.73
N PHE A 103 -1.70 -12.18 -4.41
CA PHE A 103 -0.52 -12.01 -3.56
C PHE A 103 0.46 -13.17 -3.78
N VAL A 104 1.75 -12.86 -3.98
CA VAL A 104 2.81 -13.87 -4.11
C VAL A 104 3.70 -13.89 -2.87
N ASN A 105 4.41 -12.79 -2.59
CA ASN A 105 5.26 -12.63 -1.41
C ASN A 105 5.59 -11.14 -1.16
N VAL A 106 6.19 -10.79 -0.01
CA VAL A 106 6.80 -9.49 0.26
C VAL A 106 8.30 -9.53 -0.03
N THR A 107 8.81 -8.63 -0.88
CA THR A 107 10.23 -8.63 -1.31
C THR A 107 11.09 -7.62 -0.55
N LYS A 108 10.53 -6.48 -0.12
CA LYS A 108 11.26 -5.46 0.66
C LYS A 108 10.34 -4.78 1.67
N VAL A 109 10.86 -4.50 2.87
CA VAL A 109 10.13 -3.81 3.95
C VAL A 109 10.95 -2.63 4.47
N PHE A 110 10.30 -1.48 4.56
CA PHE A 110 10.88 -0.23 5.03
C PHE A 110 10.01 0.39 6.11
N LYS A 111 10.61 1.19 6.99
CA LYS A 111 9.95 1.96 8.05
C LYS A 111 10.32 3.44 7.96
N ARG A 112 9.43 4.30 8.45
CA ARG A 112 9.70 5.73 8.68
C ARG A 112 9.29 6.12 10.11
N GLY A 113 10.23 6.70 10.86
CA GLY A 113 10.11 7.01 12.30
C GLY A 113 10.60 5.88 13.23
N LYS A 114 10.99 6.20 14.49
CA LYS A 114 11.30 5.20 15.54
C LYS A 114 10.02 4.42 15.90
N VAL A 115 9.86 3.15 15.49
CA VAL A 115 8.55 2.45 15.43
C VAL A 115 7.77 2.42 16.76
N ASN A 116 8.43 2.24 17.88
CA ASN A 116 7.84 1.78 19.15
C ASN A 116 6.99 2.85 19.93
N LYS A 117 6.54 3.92 19.24
CA LYS A 117 5.76 5.07 19.75
C LYS A 117 4.51 5.44 18.90
N GLY A 118 3.92 4.51 18.14
CA GLY A 118 2.56 4.71 17.57
C GLY A 118 2.25 5.73 16.46
N ASN A 119 3.15 6.56 15.93
CA ASN A 119 2.88 7.45 14.77
C ASN A 119 3.88 7.20 13.62
N LYS A 120 3.64 6.22 12.73
CA LYS A 120 4.62 5.78 11.70
C LYS A 120 3.99 5.32 10.41
N GLU A 121 4.83 5.24 9.39
CA GLU A 121 4.53 4.50 8.17
C GLU A 121 5.47 3.29 8.00
N VAL A 122 4.90 2.18 7.55
CA VAL A 122 5.60 1.01 7.02
C VAL A 122 5.34 0.95 5.52
N LYS A 123 6.39 0.81 4.72
CA LYS A 123 6.30 0.66 3.25
C LYS A 123 6.76 -0.75 2.88
N LEU A 124 5.90 -1.50 2.22
CA LEU A 124 6.17 -2.82 1.69
C LEU A 124 6.26 -2.74 0.17
N ILE A 125 7.19 -3.50 -0.42
CA ILE A 125 7.19 -3.88 -1.82
C ILE A 125 6.74 -5.34 -1.87
N VAL A 126 5.62 -5.58 -2.54
CA VAL A 126 4.93 -6.86 -2.59
C VAL A 126 5.01 -7.37 -4.01
N MET A 127 5.49 -8.60 -4.21
CA MET A 127 5.35 -9.29 -5.48
C MET A 127 3.91 -9.80 -5.61
N VAL A 128 3.33 -9.55 -6.78
CA VAL A 128 1.96 -9.92 -7.13
C VAL A 128 1.94 -10.56 -8.51
N SER A 129 1.04 -11.50 -8.73
CA SER A 129 0.68 -11.92 -10.08
C SER A 129 -0.56 -11.20 -10.57
N LYS A 130 -0.62 -10.97 -11.87
CA LYS A 130 -1.77 -10.42 -12.59
C LYS A 130 -2.00 -11.27 -13.83
N ILE A 131 -3.22 -11.77 -13.99
CA ILE A 131 -3.63 -12.47 -15.22
C ILE A 131 -3.87 -11.41 -16.30
N ILE A 132 -3.21 -11.58 -17.45
CA ILE A 132 -3.41 -10.80 -18.68
C ILE A 132 -3.44 -11.83 -19.81
N ASP A 133 -4.53 -11.86 -20.58
CA ASP A 133 -4.67 -12.75 -21.75
C ASP A 133 -4.34 -14.23 -21.44
N ASN A 134 -4.88 -14.72 -20.31
CA ASN A 134 -4.64 -16.04 -19.70
C ASN A 134 -3.19 -16.33 -19.24
N GLN A 135 -2.27 -15.36 -19.35
CA GLN A 135 -0.89 -15.47 -18.87
C GLN A 135 -0.71 -14.81 -17.50
N ASN A 136 0.03 -15.47 -16.60
CA ASN A 136 0.37 -14.94 -15.29
C ASN A 136 1.60 -14.02 -15.39
N THR A 137 1.38 -12.71 -15.32
CA THR A 137 2.47 -11.71 -15.31
C THR A 137 2.86 -11.34 -13.88
N CYS A 138 4.17 -11.25 -13.62
CA CYS A 138 4.71 -10.78 -12.34
C CYS A 138 4.83 -9.26 -12.29
N GLN A 139 4.33 -8.62 -11.25
CA GLN A 139 4.51 -7.18 -11.01
C GLN A 139 4.83 -6.88 -9.54
N LEU A 140 5.22 -5.63 -9.27
CA LEU A 140 5.49 -5.14 -7.91
C LEU A 140 4.42 -4.14 -7.47
N LEU A 141 3.78 -4.40 -6.35
CA LEU A 141 2.85 -3.51 -5.67
C LEU A 141 3.55 -2.83 -4.49
N ARG A 142 3.60 -1.50 -4.49
CA ARG A 142 4.01 -0.72 -3.31
C ARG A 142 2.81 -0.47 -2.42
N THR A 143 2.89 -0.93 -1.18
CA THR A 143 1.89 -0.70 -0.13
C THR A 143 2.51 0.18 0.95
N VAL A 144 1.77 1.18 1.45
CA VAL A 144 2.15 1.92 2.66
C VAL A 144 1.03 1.84 3.68
N CYS A 145 1.41 1.44 4.89
CA CYS A 145 0.54 1.29 6.04
C CYS A 145 0.90 2.32 7.11
N ASN A 146 -0.09 3.05 7.63
CA ASN A 146 0.06 3.84 8.84
C ASN A 146 -0.08 2.92 10.07
N ALA A 147 0.86 3.00 10.99
CA ALA A 147 0.92 2.23 12.22
C ALA A 147 0.55 3.12 13.41
N THR A 148 -0.65 2.92 13.97
CA THR A 148 -1.19 3.67 15.11
C THR A 148 -1.13 2.87 16.40
N LYS A 149 -0.71 3.48 17.52
CA LYS A 149 -0.77 2.83 18.84
C LYS A 149 -2.19 2.98 19.41
N VAL A 150 -2.80 1.87 19.78
CA VAL A 150 -4.14 1.80 20.39
C VAL A 150 -4.02 0.96 21.66
N LYS A 151 -4.09 1.62 22.83
CA LYS A 151 -3.74 1.04 24.14
C LYS A 151 -2.34 0.39 24.06
N ASN A 152 -2.20 -0.88 24.43
CA ASN A 152 -0.93 -1.62 24.41
C ASN A 152 -0.61 -2.25 23.04
N ASN A 153 -1.51 -2.15 22.05
CA ASN A 153 -1.34 -2.76 20.74
C ASN A 153 -1.00 -1.73 19.65
N THR A 154 -0.30 -2.17 18.59
CA THR A 154 -0.12 -1.38 17.37
C THR A 154 -1.07 -1.89 16.28
N ARG A 155 -1.96 -1.03 15.79
CA ARG A 155 -2.82 -1.32 14.64
C ARG A 155 -2.18 -0.76 13.38
N TYR A 156 -2.41 -1.45 12.26
CA TYR A 156 -1.86 -1.08 10.96
C TYR A 156 -2.98 -0.94 9.93
N TYR A 157 -3.06 0.24 9.33
CA TYR A 157 -4.08 0.62 8.35
C TYR A 157 -3.42 0.90 7.01
N VAL A 158 -3.91 0.29 5.93
CA VAL A 158 -3.33 0.53 4.59
C VAL A 158 -3.79 1.89 4.07
N GLU A 159 -2.87 2.84 4.07
CA GLU A 159 -3.12 4.23 3.67
C GLU A 159 -3.16 4.34 2.14
N ARG A 160 -2.10 3.89 1.46
CA ARG A 160 -1.91 4.08 0.03
C ARG A 160 -1.25 2.88 -0.64
N VAL A 161 -1.69 2.59 -1.87
CA VAL A 161 -1.19 1.49 -2.72
C VAL A 161 -0.83 2.04 -4.10
N LYS A 162 0.21 1.50 -4.74
CA LYS A 162 0.58 1.83 -6.12
C LYS A 162 1.23 0.62 -6.78
N LEU A 163 0.60 0.10 -7.83
CA LEU A 163 1.20 -0.90 -8.72
C LEU A 163 2.30 -0.24 -9.56
N PHE A 164 3.43 -0.92 -9.74
CA PHE A 164 4.53 -0.45 -10.59
C PHE A 164 4.30 -0.92 -12.03
N ASN A 165 4.55 -0.03 -13.00
CA ASN A 165 4.51 -0.37 -14.42
C ASN A 165 5.81 -1.07 -14.85
N VAL A 166 6.15 -2.16 -14.16
CA VAL A 166 7.35 -2.96 -14.39
C VAL A 166 6.96 -4.42 -14.24
N ILE A 167 7.15 -5.19 -15.30
CA ILE A 167 7.00 -6.65 -15.30
C ILE A 167 8.31 -7.26 -14.81
N VAL A 168 8.23 -8.16 -13.83
CA VAL A 168 9.38 -8.90 -13.31
C VAL A 168 9.53 -10.19 -14.12
N LYS A 169 10.76 -10.56 -14.51
CA LYS A 169 11.03 -11.85 -15.15
C LYS A 169 11.07 -12.97 -14.10
N GLY A 170 10.55 -14.15 -14.44
CA GLY A 170 10.52 -15.33 -13.57
C GLY A 170 9.10 -15.84 -13.29
N GLU A 171 8.98 -16.92 -12.52
CA GLU A 171 7.70 -17.51 -12.16
C GLU A 171 7.04 -16.78 -10.97
N CYS A 172 5.75 -16.43 -11.09
CA CYS A 172 4.95 -15.96 -9.96
C CYS A 172 4.04 -17.05 -9.40
N LYS A 173 4.64 -18.07 -8.79
CA LYS A 173 3.93 -19.08 -7.98
C LYS A 173 3.73 -18.53 -6.56
N PRO A 174 2.49 -18.49 -6.01
CA PRO A 174 2.26 -18.07 -4.64
C PRO A 174 3.05 -18.95 -3.65
N THR A 175 4.02 -18.35 -2.95
CA THR A 175 4.91 -19.09 -2.03
C THR A 175 4.29 -19.31 -0.64
N VAL A 176 3.07 -18.83 -0.41
CA VAL A 176 2.48 -18.71 0.93
C VAL A 176 0.99 -19.00 0.91
N ASN A 177 0.52 -19.92 1.76
CA ASN A 177 -0.90 -20.10 2.04
C ASN A 177 -1.42 -18.98 2.96
N ILE A 178 -2.15 -18.02 2.39
CA ILE A 178 -2.68 -16.88 3.14
C ILE A 178 -3.76 -17.27 4.15
N THR A 179 -4.57 -18.30 3.85
CA THR A 179 -5.62 -18.80 4.75
C THR A 179 -5.02 -19.28 6.07
N GLU A 180 -3.97 -20.09 5.98
CA GLU A 180 -3.21 -20.61 7.12
C GLU A 180 -2.60 -19.48 7.97
N ILE A 181 -2.11 -18.41 7.32
CA ILE A 181 -1.58 -17.22 8.01
C ILE A 181 -2.67 -16.45 8.76
N GLU A 182 -3.86 -16.29 8.18
CA GLU A 182 -4.96 -15.64 8.86
C GLU A 182 -5.47 -16.47 10.05
N GLU A 183 -5.49 -17.79 9.94
CA GLU A 183 -5.86 -18.71 11.01
C GLU A 183 -4.84 -18.73 12.16
N LYS A 184 -3.55 -18.91 11.86
CA LYS A 184 -2.46 -18.82 12.86
C LYS A 184 -2.48 -17.48 13.59
N ALA A 185 -2.79 -16.39 12.89
CA ALA A 185 -2.93 -15.08 13.51
C ALA A 185 -4.18 -14.95 14.40
N LYS A 186 -5.34 -15.45 13.96
CA LYS A 186 -6.56 -15.51 14.79
C LYS A 186 -6.32 -16.35 16.06
N LYS A 187 -5.61 -17.47 15.97
CA LYS A 187 -5.24 -18.31 17.12
C LYS A 187 -4.39 -17.53 18.14
N ARG A 188 -3.31 -16.89 17.68
CA ARG A 188 -2.44 -16.04 18.54
C ARG A 188 -3.18 -14.84 19.15
N GLU A 189 -4.15 -14.26 18.43
CA GLU A 189 -4.99 -13.16 18.94
C GLU A 189 -5.93 -13.66 20.06
N LYS A 190 -6.50 -14.88 19.94
CA LYS A 190 -7.28 -15.54 21.01
C LYS A 190 -6.43 -15.92 22.23
N GLU A 191 -5.27 -16.55 22.01
CA GLU A 191 -4.35 -16.97 23.08
C GLU A 191 -3.95 -15.76 23.95
N ARG A 192 -3.56 -14.64 23.31
CA ARG A 192 -3.21 -13.39 24.03
C ARG A 192 -4.37 -12.78 24.81
N ALA A 193 -5.60 -12.90 24.31
CA ALA A 193 -6.78 -12.44 25.05
C ALA A 193 -6.94 -13.27 26.33
N ASN A 194 -6.87 -14.60 26.23
CA ASN A 194 -7.01 -15.51 27.37
C ASN A 194 -5.91 -15.32 28.41
N THR A 195 -4.63 -15.15 28.00
CA THR A 195 -3.54 -14.83 28.93
C THR A 195 -3.79 -13.49 29.65
N SER A 196 -4.23 -12.46 28.92
CA SER A 196 -4.55 -11.15 29.51
C SER A 196 -5.69 -11.24 30.54
N THR A 197 -6.72 -12.05 30.27
CA THR A 197 -7.81 -12.28 31.22
C THR A 197 -7.31 -12.96 32.50
N ASN A 198 -6.54 -14.05 32.37
CA ASN A 198 -6.04 -14.79 33.52
C ASN A 198 -5.13 -13.94 34.42
N THR A 199 -4.25 -13.11 33.85
CA THR A 199 -3.44 -12.17 34.63
C THR A 199 -4.30 -11.13 35.36
N SER A 200 -5.32 -10.58 34.70
CA SER A 200 -6.25 -9.62 35.34
C SER A 200 -7.05 -10.24 36.48
N THR A 201 -7.52 -11.48 36.33
CA THR A 201 -8.24 -12.20 37.40
C THR A 201 -7.34 -12.41 38.62
N ILE A 202 -6.12 -12.93 38.44
CA ILE A 202 -5.18 -13.19 39.54
C ILE A 202 -4.86 -11.92 40.32
N THR A 203 -4.59 -10.79 39.65
CA THR A 203 -4.34 -9.51 40.34
C THR A 203 -5.54 -9.05 41.15
N SER A 204 -6.76 -9.19 40.62
CA SER A 204 -7.99 -8.78 41.32
C SER A 204 -8.38 -9.66 42.51
N THR A 205 -7.85 -10.89 42.60
CA THR A 205 -8.04 -11.75 43.77
C THR A 205 -7.10 -11.34 44.91
N ILE A 206 -5.83 -11.06 44.58
CA ILE A 206 -4.80 -10.69 45.57
C ILE A 206 -5.11 -9.31 46.21
N GLU A 207 -5.72 -8.38 45.49
CA GLU A 207 -6.18 -7.09 46.06
C GLU A 207 -7.41 -7.20 46.98
N LYS A 208 -8.08 -8.36 47.05
CA LYS A 208 -9.25 -8.58 47.93
C LYS A 208 -8.95 -9.36 49.20
N GLU A 209 -7.75 -9.95 49.30
CA GLU A 209 -7.29 -10.68 50.49
C GLU A 209 -6.34 -9.83 51.37
N LYS A 210 -6.45 -8.50 51.27
CA LYS A 210 -5.56 -7.53 51.92
C LYS A 210 -6.33 -6.34 52.49
#